data_AF-M5T7K0-F1
#
_entry.id   AF-M5T7K0-F1
#
_cell.length_a   1.000
_cell.length_b   1.000
_cell.length_c   1.000
_cell.angle_alpha   90.00
_cell.angle_beta   90.00
_cell.angle_gamma   90.00
#
_symmetry.space_group_name_H-M   'P 1'
#
loop_
_entity.id
_entity.type
_entity.pdbx_description
1 polymer ?
#
loop_
_entity_poly.entity_id
_entity_poly.type
_entity_poly.pdbx_seq_one_letter_code
_entity_poly.pdbx_strand_id
1 'polypeptide(L)'
;MALGKRRREHQDTFWVTADKLSNGPRNVFYDRLNQLLAEIDFDGKLELAVEPFYQKTGRKCLPPGIYFRMIFIGYFEDISSQRGIAWRCDDSRSLARFLGYGPGESTPDHSTLSLTRERLPMEIHQFAFELILQATRDNGL
;
A
#
# COMPACT_ATOMS: atom_id res chain seq x y z
N MET A 1 -18.88 -3.96 -3.99
CA MET A 1 -18.07 -2.97 -3.25
C MET A 1 -17.42 -2.02 -4.26
N ALA A 2 -17.19 -0.77 -3.89
CA ALA A 2 -16.64 0.26 -4.78
C ALA A 2 -15.11 0.38 -4.65
N LEU A 3 -14.46 0.87 -5.71
CA LEU A 3 -13.01 1.06 -5.74
C LEU A 3 -12.56 2.07 -4.67
N GLY A 4 -11.59 1.68 -3.85
CA GLY A 4 -10.89 2.57 -2.94
C GLY A 4 -9.80 3.35 -3.66
N LYS A 5 -9.54 4.58 -3.22
CA LYS A 5 -8.42 5.40 -3.69
C LYS A 5 -7.46 5.66 -2.55
N ARG A 6 -6.15 5.61 -2.84
CA ARG A 6 -5.14 5.89 -1.83
C ARG A 6 -5.07 7.40 -1.57
N ARG A 7 -5.09 7.81 -0.29
CA ARG A 7 -4.85 9.20 0.09
C ARG A 7 -3.36 9.51 -0.10
N ARG A 8 -3.06 10.51 -0.96
CA ARG A 8 -1.68 10.92 -1.29
C ARG A 8 -1.16 12.01 -0.34
N GLU A 9 -2.07 12.78 0.24
CA GLU A 9 -1.78 13.83 1.21
C GLU A 9 -2.49 13.54 2.54
N HIS A 10 -1.73 13.58 3.62
CA HIS A 10 -2.27 13.60 4.98
C HIS A 10 -2.28 15.06 5.42
N GLN A 11 -3.47 15.65 5.61
CA GLN A 11 -3.55 16.90 6.36
C GLN A 11 -3.25 16.55 7.81
N ASP A 12 -2.08 16.97 8.30
CA ASP A 12 -1.76 16.84 9.71
C ASP A 12 -2.79 17.63 10.51
N THR A 13 -3.56 16.90 11.31
CA THR A 13 -4.58 17.46 12.19
C THR A 13 -3.89 18.45 13.13
N PHE A 14 -4.07 19.75 12.85
CA PHE A 14 -3.73 20.81 13.77
C PHE A 14 -4.41 20.50 15.12
N TRP A 15 -3.61 20.47 16.19
CA TRP A 15 -4.02 20.34 17.61
C TRP A 15 -3.93 18.99 18.32
N VAL A 16 -2.84 18.23 18.14
CA VAL A 16 -2.22 17.52 19.28
C VAL A 16 -0.70 17.54 19.09
N THR A 17 0.04 17.98 20.11
CA THR A 17 1.51 17.97 20.30
C THR A 17 2.32 17.05 19.36
N ALA A 18 2.48 17.43 18.10
CA ALA A 18 3.28 16.69 17.11
C ALA A 18 4.78 16.77 17.47
N ASP A 19 5.17 17.80 18.22
CA ASP A 19 6.53 18.06 18.68
C ASP A 19 7.08 16.97 19.63
N LYS A 20 6.24 16.04 20.11
CA LYS A 20 6.62 14.96 21.04
C LYS A 20 6.62 13.55 20.45
N LEU A 21 6.12 13.36 19.23
CA LEU A 21 6.26 12.08 18.53
C LEU A 21 7.56 12.13 17.74
N SER A 22 8.65 11.66 18.35
CA SER A 22 9.89 11.40 17.62
C SER A 22 9.52 10.62 16.35
N ASN A 23 9.96 11.12 15.20
CA ASN A 23 9.85 10.40 13.94
C ASN A 23 10.62 9.09 14.12
N GLY A 24 9.92 8.04 14.56
CA GLY A 24 10.51 6.73 14.84
C GLY A 24 11.31 6.20 13.63
N PRO A 25 12.16 5.20 13.85
CA PRO A 25 13.15 4.75 12.86
C PRO A 25 12.55 4.63 11.46
N ARG A 26 13.14 5.36 10.52
CA ARG A 26 12.76 5.34 9.11
C ARG A 26 13.45 4.18 8.43
N ASN A 27 12.70 3.44 7.64
CA ASN A 27 13.28 2.44 6.75
C ASN A 27 13.53 3.12 5.39
N VAL A 28 14.80 3.40 5.12
CA VAL A 28 15.24 4.12 3.91
C VAL A 28 14.80 3.39 2.63
N PHE A 29 14.78 2.05 2.64
CA PHE A 29 14.35 1.26 1.50
C PHE A 29 12.87 1.51 1.16
N TYR A 30 11.97 1.41 2.16
CA TYR A 30 10.54 1.65 1.92
C TYR A 30 10.22 3.11 1.60
N ASP A 31 10.98 4.07 2.16
CA ASP A 31 10.84 5.49 1.82
C ASP A 31 11.20 5.71 0.34
N ARG A 32 12.33 5.17 -0.15
CA ARG A 32 12.73 5.24 -1.56
C ARG A 32 11.77 4.50 -2.49
N LEU A 33 11.32 3.32 -2.09
CA LEU A 33 10.33 2.57 -2.86
C LEU A 33 9.03 3.37 -2.98
N ASN A 34 8.60 4.07 -1.93
CA ASN A 34 7.41 4.90 -2.01
C ASN A 34 7.58 6.09 -2.98
N GLN A 35 8.78 6.69 -3.02
CA GLN A 35 9.12 7.74 -3.98
C GLN A 35 9.07 7.21 -5.41
N LEU A 36 9.74 6.09 -5.68
CA LEU A 36 9.71 5.47 -7.01
C LEU A 36 8.28 5.17 -7.48
N LEU A 37 7.45 4.61 -6.60
CA LEU A 37 6.05 4.30 -6.91
C LEU A 37 5.21 5.55 -7.19
N ALA A 38 5.56 6.68 -6.57
CA ALA A 38 4.93 7.97 -6.86
C ALA A 38 5.38 8.52 -8.22
N GLU A 39 6.67 8.44 -8.56
CA GLU A 39 7.24 8.91 -9.83
C GLU A 39 6.60 8.22 -11.04
N ILE A 40 6.30 6.92 -10.93
CA ILE A 40 5.67 6.16 -12.02
C ILE A 40 4.13 6.21 -12.03
N ASP A 41 3.51 7.00 -11.16
CA ASP A 41 2.06 7.03 -10.89
C ASP A 41 1.46 5.63 -10.70
N PHE A 42 2.13 4.80 -9.89
CA PHE A 42 1.77 3.40 -9.69
C PHE A 42 0.31 3.24 -9.22
N ASP A 43 -0.10 4.04 -8.22
CA ASP A 43 -1.44 3.99 -7.67
C ASP A 43 -2.50 4.33 -8.73
N GLY A 44 -2.24 5.33 -9.59
CA GLY A 44 -3.16 5.73 -10.66
C GLY A 44 -3.30 4.68 -11.76
N LYS A 45 -2.18 4.11 -12.21
CA LYS A 45 -2.17 3.02 -13.20
C LYS A 45 -2.92 1.79 -12.69
N LEU A 46 -2.74 1.44 -11.42
CA LEU A 46 -3.48 0.33 -10.80
C LEU A 46 -4.96 0.64 -10.66
N GLU A 47 -5.33 1.83 -10.17
CA GLU A 47 -6.74 2.23 -10.04
C GLU A 47 -7.49 2.12 -11.37
N LEU A 48 -6.86 2.53 -12.48
CA LEU A 48 -7.41 2.36 -13.84
C LEU A 48 -7.50 0.89 -14.25
N ALA A 49 -6.44 0.11 -14.03
CA ALA A 49 -6.41 -1.30 -14.44
C ALA A 49 -7.43 -2.16 -13.67
N VAL A 50 -7.69 -1.84 -12.40
CA VAL A 50 -8.63 -2.62 -11.58
C VAL A 50 -10.08 -2.15 -11.66
N GLU A 51 -10.35 -0.96 -12.21
CA GLU A 51 -11.70 -0.38 -12.27
C GLU A 51 -12.79 -1.35 -12.74
N PRO A 52 -12.58 -2.18 -13.79
CA PRO A 52 -13.59 -3.13 -14.27
C PRO A 52 -14.01 -4.20 -13.26
N PHE A 53 -13.18 -4.49 -12.25
CA PHE A 53 -13.46 -5.49 -11.21
C PHE A 53 -14.22 -4.93 -10.02
N TYR A 54 -14.56 -3.64 -10.04
CA TYR A 54 -15.27 -2.96 -8.96
C TYR A 54 -16.62 -2.40 -9.43
N GLN A 55 -17.53 -2.29 -8.47
CA GLN A 55 -18.83 -1.64 -8.71
C GLN A 55 -18.68 -0.12 -8.62
N LYS A 56 -19.53 0.62 -9.34
CA LYS A 56 -19.53 2.10 -9.30
C LYS A 56 -19.97 2.65 -7.95
N THR A 57 -20.76 1.90 -7.19
CA THR A 57 -21.33 2.30 -5.89
C THR A 57 -21.16 1.20 -4.82
N GLY A 58 -21.27 1.62 -3.55
CA GLY A 58 -21.20 0.76 -2.37
C GLY A 58 -20.03 1.08 -1.44
N ARG A 59 -19.82 0.22 -0.44
CA ARG A 59 -18.70 0.35 0.53
C ARG A 59 -17.37 0.36 -0.21
N LYS A 60 -16.52 1.34 0.09
CA LYS A 60 -15.17 1.43 -0.48
C LYS A 60 -14.30 0.29 0.03
N CYS A 61 -13.64 -0.40 -0.88
CA CYS A 61 -12.64 -1.41 -0.58
C CYS A 61 -11.29 -0.81 -0.22
N LEU A 62 -10.36 -1.68 0.17
CA LEU A 62 -8.93 -1.40 0.20
C LEU A 62 -8.47 -0.84 -1.16
N PRO A 63 -7.78 0.32 -1.18
CA PRO A 63 -7.16 0.83 -2.38
C PRO A 63 -6.13 -0.17 -2.94
N PRO A 64 -6.09 -0.40 -4.26
CA PRO A 64 -5.20 -1.38 -4.87
C PRO A 64 -3.73 -1.06 -4.59
N GLY A 65 -3.34 0.22 -4.58
CA GLY A 65 -1.98 0.63 -4.21
C GLY A 65 -1.57 0.20 -2.79
N ILE A 66 -2.49 0.21 -1.82
CA ILE A 66 -2.21 -0.27 -0.46
C ILE A 66 -2.10 -1.81 -0.44
N TYR A 67 -3.01 -2.49 -1.14
CA TYR A 67 -2.97 -3.94 -1.29
C TYR A 67 -1.63 -4.42 -1.84
N PHE A 68 -1.19 -3.88 -2.97
CA PHE A 68 0.06 -4.29 -3.60
C PHE A 68 1.28 -3.98 -2.74
N ARG A 69 1.30 -2.85 -2.02
CA ARG A 69 2.36 -2.55 -1.04
C ARG A 69 2.46 -3.59 0.06
N MET A 70 1.34 -4.09 0.56
CA MET A 70 1.34 -5.19 1.53
C MET A 70 1.88 -6.49 0.90
N ILE A 71 1.56 -6.77 -0.36
CA ILE A 71 2.14 -7.91 -1.08
C ILE A 71 3.66 -7.76 -1.27
N PHE A 72 4.16 -6.56 -1.58
CA PHE A 72 5.60 -6.31 -1.71
C PHE A 72 6.33 -6.47 -0.39
N ILE A 73 5.75 -6.03 0.74
CA ILE A 73 6.30 -6.33 2.07
C ILE A 73 6.42 -7.83 2.27
N GLY A 74 5.37 -8.59 1.93
CA GLY A 74 5.42 -10.05 1.99
C GLY A 74 6.52 -10.66 1.12
N TYR A 75 6.75 -10.11 -0.07
CA TYR A 75 7.81 -10.56 -0.96
C TYR A 75 9.22 -10.20 -0.44
N PHE A 76 9.44 -8.95 0.00
CA PHE A 76 10.76 -8.48 0.43
C PHE A 76 11.19 -9.01 1.79
N GLU A 77 10.25 -9.31 2.68
CA GLU A 77 10.52 -9.83 4.03
C GLU A 77 10.29 -11.34 4.14
N ASP A 78 10.08 -12.03 3.02
CA ASP A 78 9.85 -13.49 2.93
C ASP A 78 8.69 -13.97 3.82
N ILE A 79 7.58 -13.21 3.80
CA ILE A 79 6.35 -13.51 4.55
C ILE A 79 5.29 -14.06 3.59
N SER A 80 5.10 -15.37 3.64
CA SER A 80 4.21 -16.10 2.74
C SER A 80 2.72 -16.02 3.09
N SER A 81 2.38 -15.65 4.33
CA SER A 81 0.99 -15.64 4.80
C SER A 81 0.41 -14.23 4.90
N GLN A 82 -0.84 -14.06 4.46
CA GLN A 82 -1.53 -12.77 4.56
C GLN A 82 -1.71 -12.31 6.01
N ARG A 83 -1.87 -13.26 6.95
CA ARG A 83 -1.88 -12.96 8.40
C ARG A 83 -0.55 -12.42 8.86
N GLY A 84 0.56 -13.05 8.43
CA GLY A 84 1.90 -12.55 8.73
C GLY A 84 2.15 -11.17 8.16
N ILE A 85 1.75 -10.92 6.91
CA ILE A 85 1.87 -9.60 6.27
C ILE A 85 1.09 -8.54 7.05
N ALA A 86 -0.18 -8.79 7.35
CA ALA A 86 -1.02 -7.85 8.09
C ALA A 86 -0.44 -7.57 9.49
N TRP A 87 -0.03 -8.61 10.21
CA TRP A 87 0.62 -8.46 11.52
C TRP A 87 1.90 -7.63 11.43
N ARG A 88 2.75 -7.89 10.43
CA ARG A 88 4.00 -7.17 10.23
C ARG A 88 3.78 -5.69 9.92
N CYS A 89 2.75 -5.37 9.14
CA CYS A 89 2.35 -3.98 8.82
C CYS A 89 1.83 -3.24 10.06
N ASP A 90 1.09 -3.93 10.92
CA ASP A 90 0.51 -3.38 12.15
C ASP A 90 1.57 -3.14 13.24
N ASP A 91 2.54 -4.05 13.36
CA ASP A 91 3.63 -4.00 14.34
C ASP A 91 4.65 -2.87 14.05
N SER A 92 4.67 -2.34 12.82
CA SER A 92 5.76 -1.49 12.36
C SER A 92 5.33 -0.14 11.82
N ARG A 93 5.72 0.92 12.55
CA ARG A 93 5.41 2.29 12.19
C ARG A 93 5.97 2.73 10.83
N SER A 94 7.13 2.21 10.43
CA SER A 94 7.71 2.50 9.12
C SER A 94 6.90 1.88 7.98
N LEU A 95 6.40 0.65 8.17
CA LEU A 95 5.51 0.00 7.20
C LEU A 95 4.12 0.65 7.16
N ALA A 96 3.54 0.98 8.31
CA ALA A 96 2.29 1.76 8.35
C ALA A 96 2.42 3.07 7.57
N ARG A 97 3.54 3.79 7.72
CA ARG A 97 3.84 5.00 6.94
C ARG A 97 3.99 4.70 5.44
N PHE A 98 4.66 3.61 5.07
CA PHE A 98 4.80 3.18 3.68
C PHE A 98 3.43 2.94 3.02
N LEU A 99 2.48 2.37 3.77
CA LEU A 99 1.09 2.20 3.32
C LEU A 99 0.31 3.52 3.25
N GLY A 100 0.73 4.53 4.01
CA GLY A 100 0.11 5.86 4.08
C GLY A 100 -0.75 6.10 5.33
N TYR A 101 -0.55 5.33 6.39
CA TYR A 101 -1.32 5.41 7.64
C TYR A 101 -0.63 6.30 8.70
N GLY A 102 -1.39 7.23 9.24
CA GLY A 102 -1.01 8.18 10.30
C GLY A 102 -0.92 7.55 11.69
N PRO A 103 -0.39 8.27 12.70
CA PRO A 103 -0.31 7.76 14.07
C PRO A 103 -1.72 7.45 14.60
N GLY A 104 -1.90 6.28 15.21
CA GLY A 104 -3.20 5.84 15.74
C GLY A 104 -4.17 5.28 14.69
N GLU A 105 -3.83 5.29 13.40
CA GLU A 105 -4.61 4.59 12.37
C GLU A 105 -4.19 3.12 12.28
N SER A 106 -5.17 2.21 12.20
CA SER A 106 -4.94 0.77 12.02
C SER A 106 -4.71 0.42 10.55
N THR A 107 -3.71 -0.43 10.29
CA THR A 107 -3.46 -0.96 8.95
C THR A 107 -4.51 -2.01 8.56
N PRO A 108 -4.67 -2.34 7.26
CA PRO A 108 -5.63 -3.34 6.81
C PRO A 108 -5.35 -4.72 7.43
N ASP A 109 -6.41 -5.42 7.78
CA ASP A 109 -6.31 -6.78 8.29
C ASP A 109 -6.17 -7.82 7.15
N HIS A 110 -5.82 -9.03 7.54
CA HIS A 110 -5.66 -10.15 6.61
C HIS A 110 -6.96 -10.54 5.88
N SER A 111 -8.14 -10.31 6.48
CA SER A 111 -9.40 -10.61 5.81
C SER A 111 -9.62 -9.69 4.61
N THR A 112 -9.24 -8.42 4.74
CA THR A 112 -9.26 -7.44 3.65
C THR A 112 -8.29 -7.81 2.52
N LEU A 113 -7.12 -8.35 2.87
CA LEU A 113 -6.16 -8.89 1.89
C LEU A 113 -6.75 -10.07 1.11
N SER A 114 -7.36 -11.03 1.80
CA SER A 114 -7.96 -12.23 1.16
C SER A 114 -9.03 -11.82 0.17
N LEU A 115 -9.95 -10.95 0.60
CA LEU A 115 -11.05 -10.47 -0.23
C LEU A 115 -10.57 -9.70 -1.47
N THR A 116 -9.44 -9.00 -1.37
CA THR A 116 -8.88 -8.26 -2.50
C THR A 116 -8.16 -9.21 -3.46
N ARG A 117 -7.41 -10.20 -2.94
CA ARG A 117 -6.76 -11.25 -3.73
C ARG A 117 -7.77 -12.06 -4.55
N GLU A 118 -8.89 -12.45 -3.96
CA GLU A 118 -9.93 -13.23 -4.65
C GLU A 118 -10.64 -12.43 -5.74
N ARG A 119 -10.71 -11.10 -5.60
CA ARG A 119 -11.36 -10.22 -6.57
C ARG A 119 -10.51 -9.97 -7.81
N LEU A 120 -9.21 -9.80 -7.62
CA LEU A 120 -8.29 -9.39 -8.69
C LEU A 120 -7.75 -10.62 -9.40
N PRO A 121 -7.82 -10.68 -10.74
CA PRO A 121 -7.28 -11.82 -11.46
C PRO A 121 -5.74 -11.77 -11.49
N MET A 122 -5.11 -12.86 -11.91
CA MET A 122 -3.65 -13.00 -11.84
C MET A 122 -2.93 -11.97 -12.72
N GLU A 123 -3.53 -11.59 -13.84
CA GLU A 123 -3.00 -10.63 -14.82
C GLU A 123 -2.79 -9.25 -14.19
N ILE A 124 -3.65 -8.84 -13.26
CA ILE A 124 -3.49 -7.58 -12.51
C ILE A 124 -2.31 -7.66 -11.56
N HIS A 125 -2.09 -8.84 -10.95
CA HIS A 125 -0.92 -9.04 -10.10
C HIS A 125 0.35 -9.00 -10.91
N GLN A 126 0.39 -9.70 -12.04
CA GLN A 126 1.53 -9.66 -12.97
C GLN A 126 1.81 -8.23 -13.44
N PHE A 127 0.79 -7.49 -13.87
CA PHE A 127 0.92 -6.09 -14.28
C PHE A 127 1.53 -5.22 -13.18
N ALA A 128 1.08 -5.36 -11.93
CA ALA A 128 1.64 -4.61 -10.80
C ALA A 128 3.14 -4.92 -10.58
N PHE A 129 3.53 -6.19 -10.69
CA PHE A 129 4.94 -6.58 -10.57
C PHE A 129 5.78 -6.06 -11.74
N GLU A 130 5.27 -6.13 -12.97
CA GLU A 130 5.94 -5.61 -14.16
C GLU A 130 6.20 -4.10 -14.06
N LEU A 131 5.24 -3.32 -13.55
CA LEU A 131 5.42 -1.88 -13.33
C LEU A 131 6.60 -1.59 -12.40
N ILE A 132 6.75 -2.36 -11.32
CA ILE A 132 7.85 -2.17 -10.37
C ILE A 132 9.17 -2.61 -10.97
N LEU A 133 9.20 -3.77 -11.65
CA LEU A 133 10.42 -4.27 -12.29
C LEU A 133 10.93 -3.32 -13.37
N GLN A 134 10.04 -2.68 -14.12
CA GLN A 134 10.41 -1.65 -15.08
C GLN A 134 10.93 -0.40 -14.36
N ALA A 135 10.22 0.06 -13.33
CA ALA A 135 10.62 1.24 -12.57
C ALA A 135 11.99 1.08 -11.89
N THR A 136 12.28 -0.09 -11.31
CA THR A 136 13.56 -0.39 -10.67
C THR A 136 14.69 -0.45 -11.69
N ARG A 137 14.44 -0.99 -12.88
CA ARG A 137 15.40 -1.02 -13.98
C ARG A 137 15.76 0.38 -14.46
N ASP A 138 14.77 1.26 -14.58
CA ASP A 138 14.95 2.58 -15.19
C ASP A 138 15.53 3.61 -14.22
N ASN A 139 15.20 3.50 -12.93
CA ASN A 139 15.55 4.53 -11.94
C ASN A 139 16.57 4.08 -10.89
N GLY A 140 16.87 2.78 -10.82
CA GLY A 140 17.80 2.19 -9.85
C GLY A 140 17.29 2.28 -8.41
N LEU A 141 16.88 1.14 -7.85
CA LEU A 141 16.51 1.00 -6.43
C LEU A 141 17.58 0.22 -5.65
#